data_AF-A0A2D4HKV6-F1
#
_entry.id   AF-A0A2D4HKV6-F1
#
_cell.length_a   1.000
_cell.length_b   1.000
_cell.length_c   1.000
_cell.angle_alpha   90.00
_cell.angle_beta   90.00
_cell.angle_gamma   90.00
#
_symmetry.space_group_name_H-M   'P 1'
#
loop_
_entity.id
_entity.type
_entity.pdbx_description
1 polymer ?
#
loop_
_entity_poly.entity_id
_entity_poly.type
_entity_poly.pdbx_seq_one_letter_code
_entity_poly.pdbx_strand_id
1 'polypeptide(L)'
;KCLKRFPFLVRNFEGFDPDEDLGETNQNILTLLQTLGLQVDAEAVKKWIASMEGELFDEELMELREELSTQEVVEEEEEEEEEKEVEIKAKKFTMRRLACVFTEVDKFLSELERMDPDVERFKRVRERIHEILQCYREIYKDK
;
A
#
# COMPACT_ATOMS: atom_id res chain seq x y z
N LYS A 1 11.77 -5.39 1.38
CA LYS A 1 11.67 -6.88 1.42
C LYS A 1 12.19 -7.58 0.13
N CYS A 2 12.60 -6.85 -0.91
CA CYS A 2 12.88 -7.40 -2.25
C CYS A 2 14.29 -8.01 -2.43
N LEU A 3 15.26 -7.67 -1.57
CA LEU A 3 16.66 -8.09 -1.73
C LEU A 3 16.90 -9.59 -1.49
N LYS A 4 15.98 -10.28 -0.80
CA LYS A 4 16.05 -11.74 -0.58
C LYS A 4 15.99 -12.56 -1.88
N ARG A 5 15.41 -12.01 -2.95
CA ARG A 5 15.14 -12.76 -4.20
C ARG A 5 16.33 -12.80 -5.16
N PHE A 6 17.36 -12.01 -4.91
CA PHE A 6 18.48 -11.88 -5.83
C PHE A 6 19.83 -11.82 -5.13
N PRO A 7 20.25 -12.89 -4.43
CA PRO A 7 21.56 -12.92 -3.77
C PRO A 7 22.72 -12.67 -4.76
N PHE A 8 22.54 -13.00 -6.05
CA PHE A 8 23.51 -12.70 -7.10
C PHE A 8 23.50 -11.23 -7.57
N LEU A 9 22.34 -10.55 -7.59
CA LEU A 9 22.30 -9.11 -7.89
C LEU A 9 22.85 -8.30 -6.73
N VAL A 10 22.47 -8.64 -5.49
CA VAL A 10 22.96 -7.93 -4.29
C VAL A 10 24.48 -8.07 -4.14
N ARG A 11 25.05 -9.23 -4.46
CA ARG A 11 26.51 -9.46 -4.37
C ARG A 11 27.33 -8.86 -5.50
N ASN A 12 26.71 -8.51 -6.63
CA ASN A 12 27.40 -8.01 -7.82
C ASN A 12 26.88 -6.64 -8.26
N PHE A 13 26.18 -5.92 -7.37
CA PHE A 13 25.67 -4.60 -7.69
C PHE A 13 26.84 -3.61 -7.69
N GLU A 14 27.00 -2.90 -8.80
CA GLU A 14 28.10 -1.94 -8.95
C GLU A 14 27.88 -0.76 -7.99
N GLY A 15 28.85 -0.54 -7.09
CA GLY A 15 28.74 0.49 -6.05
C GLY A 15 28.08 0.03 -4.74
N PHE A 16 27.85 -1.27 -4.56
CA PHE A 16 27.48 -1.85 -3.26
C PHE A 16 28.54 -2.89 -2.86
N ASP A 17 29.23 -2.64 -1.75
CA ASP A 17 30.13 -3.59 -1.12
C ASP A 17 29.41 -4.21 0.10
N PRO A 18 29.01 -5.49 0.03
CA PRO A 18 28.28 -6.12 1.13
C PRO A 18 29.05 -6.08 2.45
N ASP A 19 30.38 -6.16 2.44
CA ASP A 19 31.17 -6.23 3.67
C ASP A 19 31.33 -4.85 4.30
N GLU A 20 31.51 -3.80 3.49
CA GLU A 20 31.65 -2.41 3.96
C GLU A 20 30.27 -1.79 4.31
N ASP A 21 29.30 -1.89 3.40
CA ASP A 21 27.98 -1.26 3.54
C ASP A 21 27.13 -1.90 4.63
N LEU A 22 27.20 -3.23 4.81
CA LEU A 22 26.54 -3.88 5.96
C LEU A 22 27.22 -3.49 7.27
N GLY A 23 28.53 -3.29 7.27
CA GLY A 23 29.28 -2.81 8.42
C GLY A 23 28.82 -1.42 8.88
N GLU A 24 28.72 -0.48 7.94
CA GLU A 24 28.23 0.87 8.21
C GLU A 24 26.76 0.87 8.65
N THR A 25 25.91 0.09 7.98
CA THR A 25 24.49 -0.04 8.32
C THR A 25 24.29 -0.57 9.75
N ASN A 26 25.05 -1.59 10.16
CA ASN A 26 25.03 -2.11 11.53
C ASN A 26 25.35 -1.04 12.56
N GLN A 27 26.37 -0.21 12.28
CA GLN A 27 26.81 0.85 13.19
C GLN A 27 25.79 1.99 13.28
N ASN A 28 25.15 2.33 12.18
CA ASN A 28 24.07 3.33 12.13
C ASN A 28 22.85 2.87 12.94
N ILE A 29 22.44 1.61 12.79
CA ILE A 29 21.34 1.01 13.57
C ILE A 29 21.66 1.03 15.07
N LEU A 30 22.88 0.64 15.46
CA LEU A 30 23.31 0.71 16.86
C LEU A 30 23.26 2.13 17.44
N THR A 31 23.72 3.11 16.66
CA THR A 31 23.72 4.52 17.08
C THR A 31 22.30 5.05 17.26
N LEU A 32 21.37 4.68 16.38
CA LEU A 32 19.96 5.02 16.50
C LEU A 32 19.31 4.38 17.73
N LEU A 33 19.55 3.09 17.97
CA LEU A 33 19.03 2.38 19.14
C LEU A 33 19.52 3.00 20.45
N GLN A 34 20.81 3.37 20.51
CA GLN A 34 21.38 4.09 21.65
C GLN A 34 20.73 5.47 21.84
N THR A 35 20.48 6.20 20.75
CA THR A 35 19.80 7.51 20.78
C THR A 35 18.37 7.39 21.31
N LEU A 36 17.69 6.27 21.00
CA LEU A 36 16.36 5.93 21.50
C LEU A 36 16.37 5.36 22.94
N GLY A 37 17.54 5.24 23.57
CA GLY A 37 17.69 4.73 24.93
C GLY A 37 17.56 3.20 25.05
N LEU A 38 17.64 2.48 23.93
CA LEU A 38 17.58 1.02 23.89
C LEU A 38 18.98 0.44 24.06
N GLN A 39 19.18 -0.37 25.10
CA GLN A 39 20.43 -1.11 25.30
C GLN A 39 20.43 -2.36 24.43
N VAL A 40 20.99 -2.21 23.23
CA VAL A 40 21.19 -3.31 22.27
C VAL A 40 22.65 -3.35 21.90
N ASP A 41 23.25 -4.54 21.93
CA ASP A 41 24.63 -4.75 21.54
C ASP A 41 24.76 -5.05 20.03
N ALA A 42 25.99 -4.92 19.51
CA ALA A 42 26.27 -5.12 18.09
C ALA A 42 25.97 -6.54 17.59
N GLU A 43 26.05 -7.54 18.47
CA GLU A 43 25.83 -8.93 18.12
C GLU A 43 24.33 -9.23 17.97
N ALA A 44 23.50 -8.61 18.80
CA ALA A 44 22.05 -8.68 18.70
C ALA A 44 21.55 -8.08 17.38
N VAL A 45 22.10 -6.93 16.96
CA VAL A 45 21.76 -6.31 15.66
C VAL A 45 22.15 -7.21 14.49
N LYS A 46 23.37 -7.77 14.51
CA LYS A 46 23.80 -8.74 13.48
C LYS A 46 22.87 -9.95 13.42
N LYS A 47 22.46 -10.47 14.57
CA LYS A 47 21.54 -11.62 14.65
C LYS A 47 20.15 -11.30 14.09
N TRP A 48 19.65 -10.08 14.27
CA TRP A 48 18.37 -9.65 13.68
C TRP A 48 18.45 -9.60 12.16
N ILE A 49 19.53 -9.02 11.62
CA ILE A 49 19.74 -8.94 10.17
C ILE A 49 19.89 -10.35 9.59
N ALA A 50 20.68 -11.22 10.22
CA ALA A 50 20.82 -12.61 9.82
C ALA A 50 19.51 -13.41 9.94
N SER A 51 18.63 -13.09 10.91
CA SER A 51 17.31 -13.73 11.02
C SER A 51 16.36 -13.35 9.89
N MET A 52 16.64 -12.23 9.21
CA MET A 52 15.97 -11.85 7.98
C MET A 52 16.63 -12.47 6.74
N GLU A 53 17.85 -13.02 6.83
CA GLU A 53 18.47 -13.77 5.75
C GLU A 53 17.85 -15.17 5.64
N GLY A 54 17.13 -15.41 4.55
CA GLY A 54 16.46 -16.68 4.26
C GLY A 54 15.54 -16.56 3.05
N GLU A 55 15.26 -17.68 2.37
CA GLU A 55 14.29 -17.75 1.29
C GLU A 55 12.88 -17.44 1.84
N LEU A 56 12.11 -16.62 1.13
CA LEU A 56 10.70 -16.39 1.46
C LEU A 56 9.91 -17.64 1.08
N PHE A 57 9.02 -18.09 1.96
CA PHE A 57 8.10 -19.18 1.64
C PHE A 57 7.03 -18.70 0.64
N ASP A 58 6.41 -19.61 -0.10
CA ASP A 58 5.40 -19.29 -1.13
C ASP A 58 4.28 -18.37 -0.61
N GLU A 59 3.90 -18.52 0.67
CA GLU A 59 2.92 -17.67 1.34
C GLU A 59 3.39 -16.21 1.46
N GLU A 60 4.64 -16.00 1.91
CA GLU A 60 5.23 -14.66 2.04
C GLU A 60 5.48 -14.00 0.66
N LEU A 61 5.66 -14.82 -0.38
CA LEU A 61 5.75 -14.36 -1.78
C LEU A 61 4.39 -13.93 -2.34
N MET A 62 3.30 -14.60 -1.95
CA MET A 62 1.95 -14.20 -2.34
C MET A 62 1.54 -12.89 -1.67
N GLU A 63 1.79 -12.73 -0.37
CA GLU A 63 1.52 -11.48 0.35
C GLU A 63 2.29 -10.30 -0.27
N LEU A 64 3.58 -10.49 -0.59
CA LEU A 64 4.39 -9.44 -1.22
C LEU A 64 3.90 -9.12 -2.64
N ARG A 65 3.41 -10.11 -3.40
CA ARG A 65 2.82 -9.89 -4.72
C ARG A 65 1.52 -9.07 -4.62
N GLU A 66 0.71 -9.30 -3.60
CA GLU A 66 -0.51 -8.52 -3.36
C GLU A 66 -0.18 -7.08 -2.93
N GLU A 67 0.82 -6.91 -2.06
CA GLU A 67 1.33 -5.60 -1.61
C GLU A 67 1.95 -4.80 -2.79
N LEU A 68 2.74 -5.45 -3.65
CA LEU A 68 3.31 -4.81 -4.85
C LEU A 68 2.26 -4.54 -5.93
N SER A 69 1.29 -5.44 -6.13
CA SER A 69 0.21 -5.21 -7.10
C SER A 69 -0.70 -4.07 -6.67
N THR A 70 -0.84 -3.82 -5.36
CA THR A 70 -1.58 -2.66 -4.87
C THR A 70 -0.77 -1.37 -4.99
N GLN A 71 0.57 -1.44 -4.90
CA GLN A 71 1.48 -0.32 -5.12
C GLN A 71 1.67 0.02 -6.61
N GLU A 72 1.81 -0.96 -7.52
CA GLU A 72 1.85 -0.74 -8.98
C GLU A 72 0.58 -0.05 -9.49
N VAL A 73 -0.59 -0.36 -8.90
CA VAL A 73 -1.84 0.34 -9.23
C VAL A 73 -1.84 1.80 -8.78
N VAL A 74 -1.04 2.15 -7.76
CA VAL A 74 -0.86 3.53 -7.28
C VAL A 74 0.21 4.26 -8.10
N GLU A 75 1.34 3.61 -8.41
CA GLU A 75 2.44 4.19 -9.19
C GLU A 75 2.09 4.34 -10.69
N GLU A 76 1.33 3.41 -11.30
CA GLU A 76 0.77 3.60 -12.66
C GLU A 76 -0.24 4.77 -12.71
N GLU A 77 -0.90 5.12 -11.60
CA GLU A 77 -1.73 6.32 -11.50
C GLU A 77 -0.89 7.61 -11.33
N GLU A 78 0.35 7.52 -10.84
CA GLU A 78 1.26 8.67 -10.60
C GLU A 78 2.23 8.93 -11.77
N GLU A 79 2.79 7.91 -12.44
CA GLU A 79 3.74 8.09 -13.57
C GLU A 79 3.07 8.58 -14.87
N GLU A 80 1.75 8.39 -15.05
CA GLU A 80 1.00 9.08 -16.12
C GLU A 80 0.86 10.60 -15.88
N GLU A 81 1.34 11.14 -14.75
CA GLU A 81 1.21 12.55 -14.37
C GLU A 81 2.45 13.44 -14.54
N GLU A 82 3.66 12.92 -14.76
CA GLU A 82 4.88 13.76 -14.70
C GLU A 82 5.44 14.35 -16.01
N GLU A 83 4.83 14.14 -17.17
CA GLU A 83 5.20 14.91 -18.38
C GLU A 83 4.01 15.60 -19.03
N LYS A 84 3.63 16.77 -18.47
CA LYS A 84 3.47 18.03 -19.23
C LYS A 84 2.90 19.14 -18.35
N GLU A 85 3.42 20.34 -18.63
CA GLU A 85 2.88 21.66 -18.30
C GLU A 85 1.40 21.68 -17.90
N VAL A 86 1.11 22.50 -16.90
CA VAL A 86 -0.20 22.81 -16.30
C VAL A 86 -1.29 23.12 -17.36
N GLU A 87 -1.78 22.09 -18.03
CA GLU A 87 -3.12 22.02 -18.58
C GLU A 87 -3.97 21.41 -17.48
N ILE A 88 -5.08 22.06 -17.13
CA ILE A 88 -6.07 21.49 -16.21
C ILE A 88 -6.56 20.20 -16.88
N LYS A 89 -5.95 19.06 -16.57
CA LYS A 89 -6.33 17.75 -17.10
C LYS A 89 -7.83 17.61 -16.86
N ALA A 90 -8.59 17.51 -17.94
CA ALA A 90 -10.03 17.34 -17.86
C ALA A 90 -10.32 16.15 -16.92
N LYS A 91 -11.15 16.37 -15.89
CA LYS A 91 -11.47 15.35 -14.90
C LYS A 91 -11.98 14.09 -15.62
N LYS A 92 -11.23 12.99 -15.54
CA LYS A 92 -11.58 11.72 -16.21
C LYS A 92 -12.78 11.08 -15.49
N PHE A 93 -13.99 11.27 -16.03
CA PHE A 93 -15.20 10.58 -15.59
C PHE A 93 -15.35 9.27 -16.39
N THR A 94 -15.06 8.13 -15.76
CA THR A 94 -15.16 6.82 -16.40
C THR A 94 -16.12 5.91 -15.65
N MET A 95 -16.74 4.98 -16.38
CA MET A 95 -17.78 4.13 -15.81
C MET A 95 -17.21 2.99 -14.97
N ARG A 96 -15.96 2.60 -15.23
CA ARG A 96 -15.19 1.73 -14.34
C ARG A 96 -15.04 2.39 -12.97
N ARG A 97 -14.59 3.65 -12.92
CA ARG A 97 -14.48 4.41 -11.66
C ARG A 97 -15.82 4.59 -10.98
N LEU A 98 -16.88 4.84 -11.75
CA LEU A 98 -18.24 4.96 -11.19
C LEU A 98 -18.73 3.65 -10.55
N ALA A 99 -18.43 2.49 -11.16
CA ALA A 99 -18.71 1.18 -10.58
C ALA A 99 -17.92 0.95 -9.28
N CYS A 100 -16.64 1.36 -9.24
CA CYS A 100 -15.84 1.31 -8.02
C CYS A 100 -16.47 2.14 -6.90
N VAL A 101 -16.89 3.38 -7.20
CA VAL A 101 -17.56 4.26 -6.23
C VAL A 101 -18.83 3.61 -5.66
N PHE A 102 -19.68 3.01 -6.50
CA PHE A 102 -20.86 2.30 -5.99
C PHE A 102 -20.50 1.13 -5.08
N THR A 103 -19.46 0.38 -5.41
CA THR A 103 -18.97 -0.74 -4.59
C THR A 103 -18.46 -0.26 -3.23
N GLU A 104 -17.74 0.86 -3.19
CA GLU A 104 -17.28 1.47 -1.94
C GLU A 104 -18.44 1.99 -1.08
N VAL A 105 -19.44 2.60 -1.71
CA VAL A 105 -20.67 3.04 -1.03
C VAL A 105 -21.40 1.86 -0.39
N ASP A 106 -21.49 0.73 -1.09
CA ASP A 106 -22.13 -0.48 -0.54
C ASP A 106 -21.34 -1.05 0.64
N LYS A 107 -20.00 -1.04 0.58
CA LYS A 107 -19.14 -1.40 1.73
C LYS A 107 -19.35 -0.47 2.92
N PHE A 108 -19.36 0.84 2.67
CA PHE A 108 -19.61 1.86 3.69
C PHE A 108 -20.98 1.67 4.37
N LEU A 109 -22.04 1.44 3.58
CA LEU A 109 -23.38 1.16 4.10
C LEU A 109 -23.42 -0.14 4.92
N SER A 110 -22.74 -1.19 4.48
CA SER A 110 -22.67 -2.47 5.21
C SER A 110 -21.99 -2.31 6.57
N GLU A 111 -20.92 -1.51 6.64
CA GLU A 111 -20.22 -1.24 7.89
C GLU A 111 -21.07 -0.38 8.85
N LEU A 112 -21.80 0.61 8.32
CA LEU A 112 -22.77 1.36 9.12
C LEU A 112 -23.90 0.47 9.66
N GLU A 113 -24.44 -0.44 8.84
CA GLU A 113 -25.48 -1.39 9.28
C GLU A 113 -24.98 -2.29 10.42
N ARG A 114 -23.72 -2.72 10.35
CA ARG A 114 -23.08 -3.56 11.36
C ARG A 114 -22.85 -2.84 12.68
N MET A 115 -22.48 -1.56 12.63
CA MET A 115 -22.14 -0.76 13.82
C MET A 115 -23.35 -0.08 14.46
N ASP A 116 -24.40 0.21 13.69
CA ASP A 116 -25.55 0.97 14.17
C ASP A 116 -26.64 0.08 14.78
N PRO A 117 -26.87 0.12 16.11
CA PRO A 117 -27.95 -0.63 16.73
C PRO A 117 -29.35 -0.09 16.40
N ASP A 118 -29.46 1.15 15.89
CA ASP A 118 -30.73 1.76 15.46
C ASP A 118 -30.97 1.53 13.96
N VAL A 119 -31.73 0.49 13.67
CA VAL A 119 -32.08 0.07 12.30
C VAL A 119 -32.83 1.18 11.54
N GLU A 120 -33.66 1.97 12.20
CA GLU A 120 -34.44 3.04 11.55
C GLU A 120 -33.56 4.24 11.21
N ARG A 121 -32.57 4.56 12.06
CA ARG A 121 -31.56 5.55 11.74
C ARG A 121 -30.72 5.11 10.54
N PHE A 122 -30.24 3.87 10.52
CA PHE A 122 -29.50 3.32 9.39
C PHE A 122 -30.33 3.37 8.10
N LYS A 123 -31.60 2.94 8.16
CA LYS A 123 -32.51 2.95 7.01
C LYS A 123 -32.65 4.34 6.40
N ARG A 124 -32.84 5.37 7.22
CA ARG A 124 -32.90 6.78 6.76
C ARG A 124 -31.61 7.24 6.09
N VAL A 125 -30.44 6.84 6.60
CA VAL A 125 -29.14 7.18 6.01
C VAL A 125 -28.98 6.50 4.65
N ARG A 126 -29.28 5.20 4.58
CA ARG A 126 -29.22 4.42 3.35
C ARG A 126 -30.09 5.05 2.24
N GLU A 127 -31.33 5.40 2.56
CA GLU A 127 -32.26 6.02 1.61
C GLU A 127 -31.68 7.35 1.06
N ARG A 128 -31.20 8.24 1.93
CA ARG A 128 -30.61 9.53 1.52
C ARG A 128 -29.37 9.37 0.63
N ILE A 129 -28.50 8.41 0.93
CA ILE A 129 -27.31 8.16 0.10
C ILE A 129 -27.72 7.70 -1.30
N HIS A 130 -28.74 6.84 -1.39
CA HIS A 130 -29.26 6.39 -2.68
C HIS A 130 -29.89 7.53 -3.49
N GLU A 131 -30.61 8.44 -2.83
CA GLU A 131 -31.18 9.65 -3.45
C GLU A 131 -30.08 10.58 -4.00
N ILE A 132 -29.04 10.87 -3.20
CA ILE A 132 -27.94 11.76 -3.62
C ILE A 132 -27.18 11.18 -4.82
N LEU A 133 -27.01 9.86 -4.87
CA LEU A 133 -26.29 9.19 -5.95
C LEU A 133 -27.18 8.85 -7.16
N GLN A 134 -28.46 9.22 -7.14
CA GLN A 134 -29.41 8.85 -8.19
C GLN A 134 -28.95 9.34 -9.58
N CYS A 135 -28.49 10.58 -9.71
CA CYS A 135 -28.03 11.15 -10.98
C CYS A 135 -26.86 10.34 -11.59
N TYR A 136 -25.97 9.82 -10.76
CA TYR A 136 -24.88 8.96 -11.19
C TYR A 136 -25.36 7.55 -11.54
N ARG A 137 -26.39 7.02 -10.86
CA ARG A 137 -26.99 5.73 -11.22
C ARG A 137 -27.70 5.79 -12.56
N GLU A 138 -28.34 6.90 -12.88
CA GLU A 138 -28.95 7.13 -14.19
C GLU A 138 -27.88 7.08 -15.29
N ILE A 139 -26.78 7.84 -15.12
CA ILE A 139 -25.63 7.81 -16.03
C ILE A 139 -25.07 6.38 -16.20
N TYR A 140 -24.98 5.62 -15.12
CA TYR A 140 -24.46 4.25 -15.16
C TYR A 140 -25.40 3.26 -15.88
N LYS A 141 -26.72 3.45 -15.76
CA LYS A 141 -27.75 2.60 -16.36
C LYS A 141 -28.04 2.94 -17.81
N ASP A 142 -27.81 4.17 -18.24
CA ASP A 142 -27.99 4.63 -19.63
C ASP A 142 -26.91 4.09 -20.61
N LYS A 143 -26.31 2.95 -20.27
CA LYS A 143 -25.25 2.28 -21.03
C LYS A 143 -25.73 1.05 -21.79
#